data_AF-A0AAW2PF67-F1
#
_entry.id   AF-A0AAW2PF67-F1
#
_cell.length_a   1.000
_cell.length_b   1.000
_cell.length_c   1.000
_cell.angle_alpha   90.00
_cell.angle_beta   90.00
_cell.angle_gamma   90.00
#
_symmetry.space_group_name_H-M   'P 1'
#
loop_
_entity.id
_entity.type
_entity.pdbx_description
1 polymer ?
#
loop_
_entity_poly.entity_id
_entity_poly.type
_entity_poly.pdbx_seq_one_letter_code
_entity_poly.pdbx_strand_id
1 'polypeptide(L)'
;MKATFFITYIMVDGWAGVAGEILRLKPLIIFHLKNFFLVKTEKDREAAMDPGSIGFDTGEPQIQLYFLLGLVYAVVTPVFLPFILVFFALAYVVFRHQIINVYNQEYESAGAFWPDVHGRIIFALVFSQLVLMGLMSTKGAAASTPFLIALPVLTIFFHRFCKGRYEPAFVKYPLQEAMIKDTLERAREPGLNLKGYLQYAYVHPVFKNDEDDEDDDLHGKLEESITIIPTKRQSRRNTPVPSKISSESSADVIPEKEF
;
A
#
# COMPACT_ATOMS: atom_id res chain seq x y z
N MET A 1 0.91 -35.32 -4.11
CA MET A 1 0.41 -35.24 -5.51
C MET A 1 -0.09 -33.85 -5.89
N LYS A 2 -0.97 -33.19 -5.11
CA LYS A 2 -1.48 -31.84 -5.47
C LYS A 2 -0.48 -30.68 -5.28
N ALA A 3 0.54 -30.83 -4.42
CA ALA A 3 1.55 -29.79 -4.19
C ALA A 3 2.31 -29.40 -5.47
N THR A 4 2.61 -30.36 -6.36
CA THR A 4 3.31 -30.10 -7.62
C THR A 4 2.53 -29.15 -8.54
N PHE A 5 1.20 -29.28 -8.58
CA PHE A 5 0.34 -28.35 -9.33
C PHE A 5 0.44 -26.92 -8.79
N PHE A 6 0.43 -26.74 -7.46
CA PHE A 6 0.55 -25.41 -6.86
C PHE A 6 1.95 -24.81 -7.04
N ILE A 7 3.00 -25.62 -7.06
CA ILE A 7 4.35 -25.15 -7.42
C ILE A 7 4.34 -24.60 -8.85
N THR A 8 3.81 -25.36 -9.81
CA THR A 8 3.73 -24.89 -11.21
C THR A 8 2.84 -23.67 -11.36
N TYR A 9 1.74 -23.59 -10.60
CA TYR A 9 0.85 -22.44 -10.59
C TYR A 9 1.57 -21.17 -10.13
N ILE A 10 2.31 -21.20 -9.03
CA ILE A 10 3.06 -20.03 -8.53
C ILE A 10 4.19 -19.63 -9.49
N MET A 11 4.84 -20.60 -10.14
CA MET A 11 5.88 -20.28 -11.13
C MET A 11 5.30 -19.57 -12.35
N VAL A 12 4.10 -19.97 -12.81
CA VAL A 12 3.47 -19.36 -13.99
C VAL A 12 2.78 -18.06 -13.62
N ASP A 13 1.82 -18.11 -12.70
CA ASP A 13 0.98 -16.96 -12.33
C ASP A 13 1.76 -15.94 -11.49
N GLY A 14 2.56 -16.41 -10.54
CA GLY A 14 3.32 -15.55 -9.64
C GLY A 14 4.58 -14.99 -10.30
N TRP A 15 5.54 -15.85 -10.66
CA TRP A 15 6.84 -15.38 -11.15
C TRP A 15 6.73 -14.73 -12.53
N ALA A 16 6.11 -15.42 -13.49
CA ALA A 16 5.97 -14.84 -14.83
C ALA A 16 4.96 -13.68 -14.85
N GLY A 17 3.94 -13.70 -14.00
CA GLY A 17 3.02 -12.57 -13.82
C GLY A 17 3.74 -11.30 -13.34
N VAL A 18 4.51 -11.38 -12.24
CA VAL A 18 5.29 -10.24 -11.73
C VAL A 18 6.36 -9.78 -12.74
N ALA A 19 7.01 -10.72 -13.44
CA ALA A 19 7.97 -10.39 -14.49
C ALA A 19 7.30 -9.75 -15.72
N GLY A 20 6.05 -10.10 -16.03
CA GLY A 20 5.27 -9.44 -17.08
C GLY A 20 4.76 -8.06 -16.66
N GLU A 21 4.45 -7.89 -15.38
CA GLU A 21 3.94 -6.64 -14.82
C GLU A 21 4.95 -5.50 -15.01
N ILE A 22 6.26 -5.76 -14.90
CA ILE A 22 7.29 -4.72 -15.12
C ILE A 22 7.24 -4.12 -16.54
N LEU A 23 6.84 -4.91 -17.55
CA LEU A 23 6.77 -4.46 -18.94
C LEU A 23 5.51 -3.63 -19.22
N ARG A 24 4.47 -3.77 -18.38
CA ARG A 24 3.17 -3.11 -18.52
C ARG A 24 2.66 -3.10 -19.96
N LEU A 25 2.57 -4.28 -20.58
CA LEU A 25 2.23 -4.41 -22.00
C LEU A 25 0.90 -3.74 -22.38
N LYS A 26 -0.12 -3.84 -21.51
CA LYS A 26 -1.45 -3.26 -21.76
C LYS A 26 -1.41 -1.72 -21.93
N PRO A 27 -0.95 -0.93 -20.93
CA PRO A 27 -0.87 0.52 -21.11
C PRO A 27 0.14 0.92 -22.20
N LEU A 28 1.22 0.16 -22.39
CA LEU A 28 2.19 0.44 -23.46
C LEU A 28 1.55 0.38 -24.86
N ILE A 29 0.76 -0.66 -25.13
CA ILE A 29 0.06 -0.84 -26.42
C ILE A 29 -1.01 0.24 -26.59
N ILE A 30 -1.82 0.50 -25.55
CA ILE A 30 -2.88 1.51 -25.58
C ILE A 30 -2.29 2.90 -25.81
N PHE A 31 -1.16 3.22 -25.18
CA PHE A 31 -0.46 4.49 -25.38
C PHE A 31 -0.05 4.68 -26.84
N HIS A 32 0.60 3.70 -27.47
CA HIS A 32 1.00 3.81 -28.87
C HIS A 32 -0.20 3.91 -29.81
N LEU A 33 -1.29 3.19 -29.52
CA LEU A 33 -2.52 3.26 -30.29
C LEU A 33 -3.18 4.65 -30.17
N LYS A 34 -3.30 5.19 -28.96
CA LYS A 34 -3.83 6.54 -28.72
C LYS A 34 -2.94 7.60 -29.38
N ASN A 35 -1.63 7.48 -29.24
CA ASN A 35 -0.67 8.42 -29.80
C ASN A 35 -0.72 8.46 -31.34
N PHE A 36 -0.97 7.31 -31.99
CA PHE A 36 -1.06 7.25 -33.44
C PHE A 36 -2.41 7.77 -33.99
N PHE A 37 -3.52 7.52 -33.31
CA PHE A 37 -4.86 7.82 -33.84
C PHE A 37 -5.56 9.05 -33.25
N LEU A 38 -5.31 9.39 -31.99
CA LEU A 38 -6.13 10.33 -31.21
C LEU A 38 -5.38 11.58 -30.76
N VAL A 39 -4.08 11.50 -30.50
CA VAL A 39 -3.28 12.62 -29.96
C VAL A 39 -3.05 13.67 -31.03
N LYS A 40 -3.49 14.91 -30.77
CA LYS A 40 -3.22 16.09 -31.62
C LYS A 40 -2.46 17.19 -30.89
N THR A 41 -2.65 17.29 -29.58
CA THR A 41 -2.02 18.31 -28.72
C THR A 41 -1.18 17.67 -27.62
N GLU A 42 -0.30 18.47 -26.99
CA GLU A 42 0.52 18.01 -25.86
C GLU A 42 -0.34 17.57 -24.66
N LYS A 43 -1.46 18.25 -24.40
CA LYS A 43 -2.44 17.87 -23.36
C LYS A 43 -3.07 16.50 -23.64
N ASP A 44 -3.37 16.19 -24.91
CA ASP A 44 -3.88 14.85 -25.27
C ASP A 44 -2.84 13.75 -25.03
N ARG A 45 -1.53 14.09 -25.15
CA ARG A 45 -0.45 13.15 -24.87
C ARG A 45 -0.35 12.86 -23.37
N GLU A 46 -0.48 13.87 -22.52
CA GLU A 46 -0.53 13.70 -21.06
C GLU A 46 -1.71 12.82 -20.65
N ALA A 47 -2.90 13.07 -21.20
CA ALA A 47 -4.09 12.23 -20.97
C ALA A 47 -3.91 10.77 -21.47
N ALA A 48 -3.07 10.56 -22.49
CA ALA A 48 -2.74 9.22 -22.96
C ALA A 48 -1.69 8.50 -22.09
N MET A 49 -0.91 9.23 -21.30
CA MET A 49 0.16 8.71 -20.43
C MET A 49 -0.33 8.24 -19.05
N ASP A 50 -1.64 8.25 -18.79
CA ASP A 50 -2.21 7.81 -17.52
C ASP A 50 -1.81 6.35 -17.19
N PRO A 51 -0.99 6.15 -16.14
CA PRO A 51 -0.56 4.83 -15.73
C PRO A 51 -1.65 4.07 -14.96
N GLY A 52 -2.69 4.73 -14.47
CA GLY A 52 -3.66 4.17 -13.53
C GLY A 52 -3.09 3.88 -12.13
N SER A 53 -3.95 3.39 -11.26
CA SER A 53 -3.63 3.03 -9.88
C SER A 53 -3.14 1.60 -9.70
N ILE A 54 -2.67 1.31 -8.48
CA ILE A 54 -2.31 -0.04 -8.06
C ILE A 54 -3.59 -0.89 -8.06
N GLY A 55 -3.54 -2.04 -8.73
CA GLY A 55 -4.65 -3.02 -8.76
C GLY A 55 -4.84 -3.71 -7.42
N PHE A 56 -5.35 -3.00 -6.40
CA PHE A 56 -5.65 -3.57 -5.09
C PHE A 56 -6.72 -4.66 -5.18
N ASP A 57 -7.66 -4.50 -6.10
CA ASP A 57 -8.75 -5.45 -6.41
C ASP A 57 -8.25 -6.83 -6.87
N THR A 58 -7.14 -6.86 -7.59
CA THR A 58 -6.57 -8.08 -8.21
C THR A 58 -5.36 -8.59 -7.43
N GLY A 59 -4.46 -7.70 -7.05
CA GLY A 59 -3.22 -8.03 -6.36
C GLY A 59 -3.43 -8.47 -4.91
N GLU A 60 -4.36 -7.85 -4.17
CA GLU A 60 -4.57 -8.23 -2.76
C GLU A 60 -5.11 -9.67 -2.63
N PRO A 61 -6.15 -10.10 -3.37
CA PRO A 61 -6.63 -11.48 -3.28
C PRO A 61 -5.59 -12.51 -3.73
N GLN A 62 -4.77 -12.17 -4.73
CA GLN A 62 -3.70 -13.05 -5.22
C GLN A 62 -2.64 -13.29 -4.13
N ILE A 63 -2.21 -12.24 -3.43
CA ILE A 63 -1.25 -12.35 -2.32
C ILE A 63 -1.86 -13.17 -1.17
N GLN A 64 -3.14 -12.95 -0.83
CA GLN A 64 -3.83 -13.74 0.21
C GLN A 64 -3.89 -15.23 -0.14
N LEU A 65 -4.10 -15.58 -1.41
CA LEU A 65 -4.06 -16.96 -1.87
C LEU A 65 -2.69 -17.60 -1.64
N TYR A 66 -1.61 -16.88 -1.95
CA TYR A 66 -0.25 -17.39 -1.72
C TYR A 66 0.09 -17.52 -0.23
N PHE A 67 -0.40 -16.60 0.62
CA PHE A 67 -0.32 -16.75 2.07
C PHE A 67 -1.04 -18.00 2.56
N LEU A 68 -2.27 -18.24 2.11
CA LEU A 68 -3.06 -19.42 2.44
C LEU A 68 -2.33 -20.71 2.03
N LEU A 69 -1.89 -20.79 0.78
CA LEU A 69 -1.15 -21.94 0.28
C LEU A 69 0.15 -22.14 1.06
N GLY A 70 0.88 -21.07 1.35
CA GLY A 70 2.11 -21.10 2.12
C GLY A 70 1.89 -21.67 3.53
N LEU A 71 0.88 -21.18 4.24
CA LEU A 71 0.55 -21.66 5.59
C LEU A 71 0.07 -23.12 5.60
N VAL A 72 -0.73 -23.54 4.61
CA VAL A 72 -1.22 -24.93 4.51
C VAL A 72 -0.09 -25.89 4.17
N TYR A 73 0.74 -25.55 3.18
CA TYR A 73 1.81 -26.43 2.71
C TYR A 73 3.11 -26.33 3.52
N ALA A 74 3.28 -25.35 4.40
CA ALA A 74 4.45 -25.22 5.27
C ALA A 74 4.76 -26.51 6.03
N VAL A 75 3.73 -27.15 6.59
CA VAL A 75 3.86 -28.39 7.38
C VAL A 75 3.81 -29.65 6.51
N VAL A 76 3.08 -29.60 5.38
CA VAL A 76 2.85 -30.77 4.52
C VAL A 76 3.99 -31.01 3.54
N THR A 77 4.53 -29.95 2.93
CA THR A 77 5.58 -30.04 1.90
C THR A 77 6.47 -28.79 1.98
N PRO A 78 7.50 -28.78 2.85
CA PRO A 78 8.34 -27.61 3.10
C PRO A 78 9.08 -27.10 1.85
N VAL A 79 9.31 -27.97 0.87
CA VAL A 79 9.90 -27.63 -0.44
C VAL A 79 9.09 -26.57 -1.19
N PHE A 80 7.82 -26.36 -0.85
CA PHE A 80 6.97 -25.31 -1.43
C PHE A 80 7.37 -23.89 -0.98
N LEU A 81 7.88 -23.73 0.25
CA LEU A 81 8.14 -22.41 0.84
C LEU A 81 9.19 -21.58 0.09
N PRO A 82 10.33 -22.14 -0.38
CA PRO A 82 11.28 -21.39 -1.19
C PRO A 82 10.65 -20.75 -2.44
N PHE A 83 9.69 -21.41 -3.09
CA PHE A 83 9.05 -20.88 -4.30
C PHE A 83 8.20 -19.64 -4.02
N ILE A 84 7.45 -19.67 -2.91
CA ILE A 84 6.68 -18.52 -2.43
C ILE A 84 7.60 -17.39 -1.99
N LEU A 85 8.71 -17.70 -1.31
CA LEU A 85 9.65 -16.69 -0.84
C LEU A 85 10.28 -15.95 -2.02
N VAL A 86 10.68 -16.67 -3.07
CA VAL A 86 11.19 -16.05 -4.32
C VAL A 86 10.13 -15.17 -4.96
N PHE A 87 8.86 -15.62 -5.00
CA PHE A 87 7.76 -14.79 -5.48
C PHE A 87 7.67 -13.47 -4.69
N PHE A 88 7.62 -13.53 -3.35
CA PHE A 88 7.51 -12.33 -2.53
C PHE A 88 8.72 -11.39 -2.67
N ALA A 89 9.92 -11.95 -2.80
CA ALA A 89 11.13 -11.15 -3.02
C ALA A 89 11.09 -10.40 -4.36
N LEU A 90 10.71 -11.09 -5.44
CA LEU A 90 10.56 -10.48 -6.76
C LEU A 90 9.43 -9.45 -6.78
N ALA A 91 8.25 -9.81 -6.26
CA ALA A 91 7.10 -8.93 -6.16
C ALA A 91 7.44 -7.64 -5.38
N TYR A 92 8.13 -7.76 -4.24
CA TYR A 92 8.55 -6.61 -3.46
C TYR A 92 9.42 -5.65 -4.27
N VAL A 93 10.43 -6.14 -4.99
CA VAL A 93 11.32 -5.29 -5.78
C VAL A 93 10.58 -4.64 -6.95
N VAL A 94 9.76 -5.40 -7.68
CA VAL A 94 9.01 -4.92 -8.84
C VAL A 94 7.96 -3.89 -8.45
N PHE A 95 7.07 -4.21 -7.50
CA PHE A 95 6.03 -3.28 -7.08
C PHE A 95 6.63 -2.05 -6.39
N ARG A 96 7.72 -2.17 -5.62
CA ARG A 96 8.42 -1.01 -5.09
C ARG A 96 8.95 -0.09 -6.19
N HIS A 97 9.48 -0.65 -7.28
CA HIS A 97 9.92 0.13 -8.43
C HIS A 97 8.74 0.83 -9.11
N GLN A 98 7.63 0.12 -9.33
CA GLN A 98 6.47 0.67 -10.01
C GLN A 98 5.74 1.74 -9.18
N ILE A 99 5.64 1.57 -7.86
CA ILE A 99 5.05 2.57 -6.95
C ILE A 99 5.83 3.89 -7.00
N ILE A 100 7.16 3.83 -7.12
CA ILE A 100 7.99 5.04 -7.14
C ILE A 100 7.96 5.73 -8.51
N ASN A 101 7.93 4.95 -9.60
CA ASN A 101 8.21 5.48 -10.94
C ASN A 101 6.99 5.58 -11.86
N VAL A 102 5.89 4.90 -11.55
CA VAL A 102 4.83 4.67 -12.52
C VAL A 102 3.44 4.90 -11.95
N TYR A 103 3.04 4.21 -10.88
CA TYR A 103 1.65 4.24 -10.44
C TYR A 103 1.25 5.61 -9.89
N ASN A 104 0.06 6.06 -10.27
CA ASN A 104 -0.58 7.22 -9.66
C ASN A 104 -1.73 6.75 -8.77
N GLN A 105 -1.75 7.19 -7.52
CA GLN A 105 -2.74 6.73 -6.55
C GLN A 105 -4.01 7.58 -6.66
N GLU A 106 -5.11 6.98 -7.09
CA GLU A 106 -6.40 7.67 -7.29
C GLU A 106 -7.10 8.07 -5.99
N TYR A 107 -6.83 7.34 -4.89
CA TYR A 107 -7.45 7.59 -3.60
C TYR A 107 -6.48 7.32 -2.45
N GLU A 108 -6.49 8.17 -1.42
CA GLU A 108 -5.69 7.98 -0.20
C GLU A 108 -6.55 7.40 0.93
N SER A 109 -6.26 6.15 1.32
CA SER A 109 -7.00 5.45 2.39
C SER A 109 -6.24 5.40 3.72
N ALA A 110 -4.98 5.84 3.75
CA ALA A 110 -4.10 5.81 4.92
C ALA A 110 -3.98 4.41 5.57
N GLY A 111 -4.09 3.33 4.78
CA GLY A 111 -3.95 1.96 5.27
C GLY A 111 -5.17 1.41 6.03
N ALA A 112 -6.35 2.03 5.88
CA ALA A 112 -7.58 1.59 6.53
C ALA A 112 -8.00 0.14 6.20
N PHE A 113 -7.48 -0.46 5.12
CA PHE A 113 -7.72 -1.86 4.73
C PHE A 113 -6.94 -2.89 5.57
N TRP A 114 -6.01 -2.47 6.43
CA TRP A 114 -5.16 -3.38 7.19
C TRP A 114 -5.91 -4.34 8.13
N PRO A 115 -6.97 -3.93 8.85
CA PRO A 115 -7.79 -4.85 9.66
C PRO A 115 -8.38 -6.00 8.84
N ASP A 116 -8.80 -5.73 7.59
CA ASP A 116 -9.33 -6.76 6.69
C ASP A 116 -8.25 -7.75 6.25
N VAL A 117 -7.09 -7.23 5.83
CA VAL A 117 -5.91 -8.04 5.46
C VAL A 117 -5.49 -8.92 6.63
N HIS A 118 -5.39 -8.36 7.83
CA HIS A 118 -5.04 -9.09 9.04
C HIS A 118 -6.07 -10.19 9.35
N GLY A 119 -7.37 -9.88 9.26
CA GLY A 119 -8.43 -10.85 9.47
C GLY A 119 -8.35 -12.04 8.51
N ARG A 120 -8.07 -11.79 7.22
CA ARG A 120 -7.91 -12.84 6.20
C ARG A 120 -6.68 -13.73 6.46
N ILE A 121 -5.56 -13.17 6.90
CA ILE A 121 -4.36 -13.93 7.27
C ILE A 121 -4.62 -14.80 8.51
N ILE A 122 -5.30 -14.26 9.53
CA ILE A 122 -5.72 -15.05 10.70
C ILE A 122 -6.65 -16.20 10.29
N PHE A 123 -7.62 -15.94 9.42
CA PHE A 123 -8.49 -16.98 8.88
C PHE A 123 -7.68 -18.07 8.15
N ALA A 124 -6.73 -17.68 7.30
CA ALA A 124 -5.84 -18.62 6.61
C ALA A 124 -5.01 -19.47 7.59
N LEU A 125 -4.57 -18.88 8.71
CA LEU A 125 -3.84 -19.60 9.76
C LEU A 125 -4.73 -20.62 10.49
N VAL A 126 -5.95 -20.22 10.88
CA VAL A 126 -6.94 -21.13 11.48
C VAL A 126 -7.27 -22.25 10.51
N PHE A 127 -7.50 -21.93 9.24
CA PHE A 127 -7.77 -22.91 8.19
C PHE A 127 -6.60 -23.91 8.04
N SER A 128 -5.36 -23.44 8.01
CA SER A 128 -4.18 -24.32 7.97
C SER A 128 -4.12 -25.28 9.18
N GLN A 129 -4.43 -24.78 10.38
CA GLN A 129 -4.46 -25.60 11.60
C GLN A 129 -5.55 -26.68 11.55
N LEU A 130 -6.74 -26.35 11.01
CA LEU A 130 -7.82 -27.32 10.81
C LEU A 130 -7.46 -28.38 9.78
N VAL A 131 -6.83 -28.00 8.66
CA VAL A 131 -6.34 -28.94 7.64
C VAL A 131 -5.26 -29.85 8.23
N LEU A 132 -4.33 -29.31 9.02
CA LEU A 132 -3.30 -30.09 9.70
C LEU A 132 -3.92 -31.10 10.69
N MET A 133 -4.93 -30.69 11.45
CA MET A 133 -5.67 -31.58 12.34
C MET A 133 -6.34 -32.73 11.56
N GLY A 134 -6.99 -32.43 10.43
CA GLY A 134 -7.54 -33.45 9.55
C GLY A 134 -6.49 -34.44 9.03
N LEU A 135 -5.32 -33.93 8.61
CA LEU A 135 -4.20 -34.76 8.15
C LEU A 135 -3.64 -35.66 9.27
N MET A 136 -3.42 -35.12 10.46
CA MET A 136 -2.88 -35.89 11.59
C MET A 136 -3.87 -36.94 12.11
N SER A 137 -5.18 -36.65 12.04
CA SER A 137 -6.24 -37.61 12.38
C SER A 137 -6.16 -38.87 11.52
N THR A 138 -5.82 -38.75 10.23
CA THR A 138 -5.66 -39.93 9.34
C THR A 138 -4.43 -40.78 9.65
N LYS A 139 -3.43 -40.23 10.35
CA LYS A 139 -2.19 -40.94 10.71
C LYS A 139 -2.26 -41.64 12.07
N GLY A 140 -3.41 -41.64 12.75
CA GLY A 140 -3.59 -42.31 14.04
C GLY A 140 -2.83 -41.65 15.21
N ALA A 141 -2.38 -40.40 15.06
CA ALA A 141 -1.59 -39.68 16.06
C ALA A 141 -2.45 -39.06 17.16
N ALA A 142 -3.17 -39.88 17.93
CA ALA A 142 -4.11 -39.43 18.96
C ALA A 142 -3.49 -38.58 20.09
N ALA A 143 -2.20 -38.76 20.36
CA ALA A 143 -1.47 -37.98 21.37
C ALA A 143 -1.29 -36.50 20.99
N SER A 144 -1.36 -36.16 19.69
CA SER A 144 -1.16 -34.78 19.20
C SER A 144 -2.45 -33.96 19.18
N THR A 145 -3.61 -34.59 19.28
CA THR A 145 -4.93 -33.95 19.18
C THR A 145 -5.16 -32.79 20.16
N PRO A 146 -4.86 -32.89 21.48
CA PRO A 146 -5.10 -31.77 22.40
C PRO A 146 -4.25 -30.54 22.07
N PHE A 147 -3.01 -30.74 21.62
CA PHE A 147 -2.12 -29.65 21.22
C PHE A 147 -2.60 -28.97 19.93
N LEU A 148 -3.10 -29.75 18.98
CA LEU A 148 -3.64 -29.22 17.72
C LEU A 148 -4.93 -28.42 17.90
N ILE A 149 -5.76 -28.76 18.90
CA ILE A 149 -6.98 -28.00 19.24
C ILE A 149 -6.64 -26.69 19.97
N ALA A 150 -5.56 -26.68 20.78
CA ALA A 150 -5.15 -25.45 21.48
C ALA A 150 -4.73 -24.34 20.49
N LEU A 151 -4.17 -24.69 19.33
CA LEU A 151 -3.70 -23.74 18.33
C LEU A 151 -4.82 -22.81 17.77
N PRO A 152 -5.94 -23.31 17.21
CA PRO A 152 -7.01 -22.45 16.71
C PRO A 152 -7.69 -21.64 17.82
N VAL A 153 -7.77 -22.17 19.04
CA VAL A 153 -8.30 -21.42 20.19
C VAL A 153 -7.41 -20.21 20.50
N LEU A 154 -6.09 -20.43 20.56
CA LEU A 154 -5.12 -19.37 20.83
C LEU A 154 -5.07 -18.33 19.71
N THR A 155 -5.14 -18.73 18.44
CA THR A 155 -5.14 -17.79 17.31
C THR A 155 -6.41 -16.94 17.27
N ILE A 156 -7.59 -17.52 17.55
CA ILE A 156 -8.85 -16.76 17.65
C ILE A 156 -8.80 -15.80 18.84
N PHE A 157 -8.28 -16.24 19.99
CA PHE A 157 -8.11 -15.38 21.16
C PHE A 157 -7.17 -14.20 20.85
N PHE A 158 -6.03 -14.48 20.20
CA PHE A 158 -5.09 -13.47 19.75
C PHE A 158 -5.74 -12.47 18.78
N HIS A 159 -6.51 -12.94 17.80
CA HIS A 159 -7.25 -12.07 16.90
C HIS A 159 -8.23 -11.17 17.64
N ARG A 160 -8.96 -11.70 18.63
CA ARG A 160 -9.90 -10.92 19.43
C ARG A 160 -9.19 -9.86 20.29
N PHE A 161 -8.01 -10.19 20.82
CA PHE A 161 -7.14 -9.23 21.50
C PHE A 161 -6.68 -8.11 20.54
N CYS A 162 -6.15 -8.46 19.37
CA CYS A 162 -5.70 -7.50 18.37
C CYS A 162 -6.83 -6.61 17.88
N LYS A 163 -8.02 -7.19 17.67
CA LYS A 163 -9.22 -6.46 17.29
C LYS A 163 -9.61 -5.43 18.34
N GLY A 164 -9.67 -5.82 19.61
CA GLY A 164 -9.99 -4.87 20.69
C GLY A 164 -8.92 -3.78 20.89
N ARG A 165 -7.64 -4.10 20.71
CA ARG A 165 -6.53 -3.21 21.05
C ARG A 165 -6.08 -2.28 19.92
N TYR A 166 -6.12 -2.74 18.67
CA TYR A 166 -5.50 -2.06 17.52
C TYR A 166 -6.49 -1.62 16.44
N GLU A 167 -7.57 -2.37 16.19
CA GLU A 167 -8.59 -1.99 15.19
C GLU A 167 -9.18 -0.58 15.42
N PRO A 168 -9.42 -0.11 16.66
CA PRO A 168 -9.93 1.25 16.88
C PRO A 168 -9.05 2.33 16.28
N ALA A 169 -7.74 2.12 16.13
CA ALA A 169 -6.84 3.10 15.51
C ALA A 169 -7.07 3.25 13.99
N PHE A 170 -7.64 2.25 13.33
CA PHE A 170 -7.94 2.27 11.89
C PHE A 170 -9.38 2.77 11.61
N VAL A 171 -10.30 2.58 12.56
CA VAL A 171 -11.73 2.88 12.37
C VAL A 171 -12.16 4.18 13.04
N LYS A 172 -11.52 4.56 14.15
CA LYS A 172 -11.91 5.73 14.94
C LYS A 172 -10.77 6.74 14.99
N TYR A 173 -11.08 7.99 14.65
CA TYR A 173 -10.12 9.08 14.78
C TYR A 173 -10.17 9.69 16.20
N PRO A 174 -9.07 9.70 16.97
CA PRO A 174 -9.07 10.22 18.33
C PRO A 174 -9.13 11.76 18.36
N LEU A 175 -10.01 12.32 19.19
CA LEU A 175 -10.21 13.77 19.32
C LEU A 175 -8.94 14.53 19.73
N GLN A 176 -8.04 13.88 20.48
CA GLN A 176 -6.77 14.48 20.89
C GLN A 176 -5.90 14.81 19.67
N GLU A 177 -5.74 13.88 18.72
CA GLU A 177 -4.96 14.11 17.50
C GLU A 177 -5.63 15.15 16.60
N ALA A 178 -6.97 15.12 16.52
CA ALA A 178 -7.74 16.14 15.81
C ALA A 178 -7.44 17.55 16.34
N MET A 179 -7.53 17.75 17.66
CA MET A 179 -7.28 19.05 18.29
C MET A 179 -5.82 19.51 18.12
N ILE A 180 -4.85 18.58 18.22
CA ILE A 180 -3.43 18.88 18.00
C ILE A 180 -3.23 19.36 16.56
N LYS A 181 -3.77 18.63 15.57
CA LYS A 181 -3.68 19.00 14.16
C LYS A 181 -4.32 20.36 13.89
N ASP A 182 -5.54 20.60 14.38
CA ASP A 182 -6.25 21.87 14.23
C ASP A 182 -5.46 23.05 14.83
N THR A 183 -4.81 22.84 15.97
CA THR A 183 -4.01 23.89 16.64
C THR A 183 -2.74 24.20 15.84
N LEU A 184 -2.08 23.17 15.31
CA LEU A 184 -0.88 23.34 14.47
C LEU A 184 -1.21 24.02 13.15
N GLU A 185 -2.31 23.65 12.49
CA GLU A 185 -2.76 24.29 11.25
C GLU A 185 -3.11 25.76 11.47
N ARG A 186 -3.83 26.08 12.56
CA ARG A 186 -4.13 27.49 12.90
C ARG A 186 -2.87 28.32 13.19
N ALA A 187 -1.84 27.71 13.77
CA ALA A 187 -0.56 28.37 14.00
C ALA A 187 0.24 28.56 12.70
N ARG A 188 0.16 27.60 11.77
CA ARG A 188 0.83 27.65 10.47
C ARG A 188 0.19 28.68 9.54
N GLU A 189 -1.14 28.68 9.45
CA GLU A 189 -1.93 29.47 8.50
C GLU A 189 -3.10 30.17 9.20
N PRO A 190 -2.85 31.25 9.95
CA PRO A 190 -3.89 31.93 10.74
C PRO A 190 -4.94 32.65 9.88
N GLY A 191 -4.65 32.93 8.61
CA GLY A 191 -5.53 33.65 7.68
C GLY A 191 -6.34 32.76 6.71
N LEU A 192 -6.32 31.44 6.87
CA LEU A 192 -6.97 30.51 5.94
C LEU A 192 -8.50 30.65 5.95
N ASN A 193 -9.09 30.99 4.81
CA ASN A 193 -10.55 31.04 4.65
C ASN A 193 -11.11 29.64 4.36
N LEU A 194 -11.38 28.88 5.42
CA LEU A 194 -11.90 27.51 5.33
C LEU A 194 -13.25 27.44 4.61
N LYS A 195 -14.11 28.44 4.76
CA LYS A 195 -15.43 28.47 4.10
C LYS A 195 -15.28 28.56 2.60
N GLY A 196 -14.40 29.44 2.10
CA GLY A 196 -14.13 29.54 0.67
C GLY A 196 -13.53 28.25 0.12
N TYR A 197 -12.53 27.70 0.82
CA TYR A 197 -11.85 26.46 0.42
C TYR A 197 -12.79 25.26 0.30
N LEU A 198 -13.74 25.07 1.24
CA LEU A 198 -14.64 23.92 1.26
C LEU A 198 -15.94 24.11 0.46
N GLN A 199 -16.23 25.31 -0.02
CA GLN A 199 -17.53 25.62 -0.64
C GLN A 199 -17.82 24.80 -1.90
N TYR A 200 -16.77 24.51 -2.70
CA TYR A 200 -16.90 23.83 -4.00
C TYR A 200 -16.30 22.41 -4.03
N ALA A 201 -15.71 21.93 -2.93
CA ALA A 201 -14.96 20.68 -2.89
C ALA A 201 -15.76 19.42 -3.29
N TYR A 202 -17.05 19.37 -2.95
CA TYR A 202 -17.93 18.21 -3.21
C TYR A 202 -19.05 18.48 -4.21
N VAL A 203 -18.87 19.47 -5.08
CA VAL A 203 -19.76 19.69 -6.23
C VAL A 203 -19.54 18.59 -7.25
N HIS A 204 -20.63 18.09 -7.86
CA HIS A 204 -20.54 17.04 -8.87
C HIS A 204 -19.65 17.51 -10.03
N PRO A 205 -18.73 16.67 -10.57
CA PRO A 205 -17.74 17.10 -11.58
C PRO A 205 -18.34 17.79 -12.81
N VAL A 206 -19.56 17.42 -13.23
CA VAL A 206 -20.27 18.05 -14.36
C VAL A 206 -20.69 19.51 -14.11
N PHE A 207 -20.78 19.93 -12.84
CA PHE A 207 -21.20 21.29 -12.45
C PHE A 207 -20.03 22.18 -11.99
N LYS A 208 -18.78 21.69 -12.07
CA LYS A 208 -17.60 22.55 -11.89
C LYS A 208 -17.46 23.43 -13.14
N ASN A 209 -17.27 24.74 -12.99
CA ASN A 209 -17.07 25.62 -14.14
C ASN A 209 -15.58 25.61 -14.53
N ASP A 210 -15.25 25.83 -15.80
CA ASP A 210 -13.86 25.87 -16.30
C ASP A 210 -12.99 26.96 -15.63
N GLU A 211 -13.61 27.96 -14.98
CA GLU A 211 -12.92 29.01 -14.19
C GLU A 211 -12.50 28.52 -12.78
N ASP A 212 -13.12 27.45 -12.27
CA ASP A 212 -12.80 26.87 -10.96
C ASP A 212 -11.55 25.95 -11.02
N ASP A 213 -11.07 25.61 -12.23
CA ASP A 213 -9.87 24.78 -12.44
C ASP A 213 -8.55 25.56 -12.16
N GLU A 214 -8.54 26.89 -12.30
CA GLU A 214 -7.36 27.72 -11.94
C GLU A 214 -7.13 27.77 -10.41
N ASP A 215 -8.19 27.61 -9.61
CA ASP A 215 -8.11 27.48 -8.16
C ASP A 215 -7.65 26.07 -7.72
N ASP A 216 -7.87 25.04 -8.55
CA ASP A 216 -7.35 23.67 -8.33
C ASP A 216 -5.82 23.59 -8.58
N ASP A 217 -5.28 24.39 -9.51
CA ASP A 217 -3.83 24.58 -9.66
C ASP A 217 -3.20 25.26 -8.42
N LEU A 218 -3.98 26.11 -7.72
CA LEU A 218 -3.58 26.69 -6.43
C LEU A 218 -3.67 25.65 -5.30
N HIS A 219 -4.64 24.74 -5.36
CA HIS A 219 -4.77 23.58 -4.45
C HIS A 219 -3.56 22.64 -4.56
N GLY A 220 -3.13 22.31 -5.78
CA GLY A 220 -1.91 21.52 -6.02
C GLY A 220 -0.65 22.21 -5.47
N LYS A 221 -0.56 23.55 -5.59
CA LYS A 221 0.52 24.35 -4.97
C LYS A 221 0.48 24.35 -3.45
N LEU A 222 -0.70 24.37 -2.83
CA LEU A 222 -0.86 24.28 -1.37
C LEU A 222 -0.48 22.89 -0.85
N GLU A 223 -0.83 21.82 -1.56
CA GLU A 223 -0.37 20.46 -1.25
C GLU A 223 1.14 20.29 -1.47
N GLU A 224 1.73 20.85 -2.53
CA GLU A 224 3.20 20.90 -2.72
C GLU A 224 3.90 21.71 -1.62
N SER A 225 3.23 22.73 -1.06
CA SER A 225 3.75 23.54 0.06
C SER A 225 3.71 22.80 1.40
N ILE A 226 3.04 21.64 1.48
CA ILE A 226 3.22 20.70 2.58
C ILE A 226 4.63 20.12 2.44
N THR A 227 5.59 20.81 3.05
CA THR A 227 6.99 20.39 3.12
C THR A 227 7.05 18.95 3.63
N ILE A 228 7.33 18.00 2.74
CA ILE A 228 7.62 16.62 3.12
C ILE A 228 8.78 16.69 4.10
N ILE A 229 8.51 16.40 5.38
CA ILE A 229 9.53 16.44 6.43
C ILE A 229 10.64 15.48 5.97
N PRO A 230 11.87 15.96 5.71
CA PRO A 230 12.92 15.08 5.26
C PRO A 230 13.24 14.11 6.41
N THR A 231 12.83 12.85 6.26
CA THR A 231 13.34 11.81 7.14
C THR A 231 14.84 11.73 6.89
N LYS A 232 15.64 11.93 7.94
CA LYS A 232 17.10 11.92 7.88
C LYS A 232 17.59 10.53 7.48
N ARG A 233 17.59 10.22 6.19
CA ARG A 233 18.23 9.03 5.64
C ARG A 233 19.58 9.47 5.07
N GLN A 234 20.65 9.20 5.82
CA GLN A 234 22.00 9.35 5.29
C GLN A 234 22.21 8.34 4.16
N SER A 235 21.95 8.75 2.93
CA SER A 235 22.39 8.01 1.75
C SER A 235 23.86 8.30 1.52
N ARG A 236 24.73 7.36 1.89
CA ARG A 236 26.12 7.35 1.40
C ARG A 236 26.13 6.73 0.00
N ARG A 237 26.06 7.55 -1.06
CA ARG A 237 26.88 7.40 -2.29
C ARG A 237 26.49 8.39 -3.40
N ASN A 238 27.49 9.17 -3.80
CA ASN A 238 27.78 9.84 -5.07
C ASN A 238 26.72 9.72 -6.18
N THR A 239 25.97 10.80 -6.39
CA THR A 239 25.36 11.15 -7.69
C THR A 239 26.03 12.43 -8.22
N PRO A 240 26.24 12.57 -9.54
CA PRO A 240 27.13 13.60 -10.10
C PRO A 240 26.46 14.97 -10.32
N VAL A 241 25.22 15.16 -9.88
CA VAL A 241 24.43 16.35 -10.18
C VAL A 241 23.86 16.93 -8.89
N PRO A 242 24.16 18.19 -8.53
CA PRO A 242 23.57 18.82 -7.36
C PRO A 242 22.07 19.07 -7.59
N SER A 243 21.26 18.74 -6.58
CA SER A 243 19.83 19.05 -6.56
C SER A 243 19.64 20.58 -6.53
N LYS A 244 18.81 21.11 -7.43
CA LYS A 244 18.50 22.55 -7.58
C LYS A 244 17.72 23.18 -6.41
N ILE A 245 17.58 22.49 -5.28
CA ILE A 245 16.87 22.96 -4.09
C ILE A 245 17.84 22.85 -2.93
N SER A 246 18.68 23.87 -2.76
CA SER A 246 19.40 24.15 -1.53
C SER A 246 18.99 25.55 -1.08
N SER A 247 17.91 25.62 -0.31
CA SER A 247 17.62 26.82 0.48
C SER A 247 18.73 26.95 1.52
N GLU A 248 19.46 28.07 1.50
CA GLU A 248 20.46 28.43 2.49
C GLU A 248 19.83 28.39 3.89
N SER A 249 20.40 27.59 4.80
CA SER A 249 20.01 27.66 6.21
C SER A 249 20.67 28.89 6.83
N SER A 250 19.89 29.94 7.08
CA SER A 250 20.27 30.95 8.06
C SER A 250 20.23 30.29 9.44
N ALA A 251 21.39 30.15 10.07
CA ALA A 251 21.50 29.68 11.44
C ALA A 251 21.09 30.82 12.38
N ASP A 252 19.90 30.74 12.97
CA ASP A 252 19.54 31.58 14.10
C ASP A 252 20.33 31.13 15.33
N VAL A 253 21.26 32.00 15.73
CA VAL A 253 22.07 31.89 16.95
C VAL A 253 21.16 32.17 18.16
N ILE A 254 20.98 31.16 19.01
CA ILE A 254 20.37 31.32 20.34
C ILE A 254 21.40 32.02 21.25
N PRO A 255 21.10 33.14 21.92
CA PRO A 255 22.02 33.72 22.89
C PRO A 255 21.96 32.93 24.21
N GLU A 256 23.12 32.43 24.64
CA GLU A 256 23.38 31.99 26.01
C GLU A 256 23.08 33.14 26.99
N LYS A 257 22.27 32.87 28.01
CA LYS A 257 22.20 33.70 29.22
C LYS A 257 23.20 33.15 30.22
N GLU A 258 24.26 33.92 30.50
CA GLU A 258 25.08 33.76 31.69
C GLU A 258 24.42 34.44 32.90
N PHE A 259 24.38 33.70 34.01
CA PHE A 259 23.98 34.03 35.39
C PHE A 259 22.52 34.39 35.70
#